data_AF-A0A428UZZ6-F1
#
_entry.id   AF-A0A428UZZ6-F1
#
_cell.length_a   1.000
_cell.length_b   1.000
_cell.length_c   1.000
_cell.angle_alpha   90.00
_cell.angle_beta   90.00
_cell.angle_gamma   90.00
#
_symmetry.space_group_name_H-M   'P 1'
#
loop_
_entity.id
_entity.type
_entity.pdbx_description
1 polymer ?
#
loop_
_entity_poly.entity_id
_entity_poly.type
_entity_poly.pdbx_seq_one_letter_code
_entity_poly.pdbx_strand_id
1 'polypeptide(L)'
;MGAGGAEAASIGYEWLHYSVGVDNGIWTTSSFDNTRLFSRSLEDLLDLTTKTLGHHPQEPKPPKRVLYPVDMISVDETQQEALDSFVSTLQDFLGVQAESINIGAVWAENPPDGASDEDMQAYMRHAPFRSWCYEYYQAFDEFRHSYRQKTQKEPFTESTPQFFWDKCKATTETEHRQDLKRLEIYRQWFHENIITPNADAILVLPCGKSFRVEHRDEAVAPPTIYEGVGPEILASILGVPHLAVPFSQVPYESRISGRTEYQTVCVSVIGPQRSDTDIIQLVKQALEKAHIGTRVKTGRIAFPLRNGRYPKTVPQPPSLSDEL
;
A
#
# COMPACT_ATOMS: atom_id res chain seq x y z
N MET A 1 -8.58 -1.04 -10.99
CA MET A 1 -7.71 0.16 -11.05
C MET A 1 -7.94 0.96 -9.78
N GLY A 2 -6.90 1.19 -8.97
CA GLY A 2 -7.00 2.08 -7.80
C GLY A 2 -7.14 3.54 -8.24
N ALA A 3 -7.62 4.41 -7.34
CA ALA A 3 -7.80 5.84 -7.60
C ALA A 3 -6.51 6.54 -8.06
N GLY A 4 -5.33 6.03 -7.68
CA GLY A 4 -4.00 6.50 -8.11
C GLY A 4 -3.45 5.86 -9.41
N GLY A 5 -4.30 5.20 -10.20
CA GLY A 5 -3.85 4.39 -11.33
C GLY A 5 -3.27 5.20 -12.50
N ALA A 6 -3.72 6.45 -12.68
CA ALA A 6 -3.21 7.33 -13.72
C ALA A 6 -1.87 7.94 -13.32
N GLU A 7 -1.73 8.31 -12.05
CA GLU A 7 -0.54 8.85 -11.41
C GLU A 7 0.60 7.82 -11.51
N ALA A 8 0.37 6.60 -11.00
CA ALA A 8 1.35 5.52 -11.08
C ALA A 8 1.74 5.17 -12.52
N ALA A 9 0.78 5.19 -13.47
CA ALA A 9 1.09 4.95 -14.87
C ALA A 9 1.91 6.10 -15.51
N SER A 10 1.63 7.34 -15.11
CA SER A 10 2.25 8.53 -15.69
C SER A 10 3.75 8.62 -15.38
N ILE A 11 4.21 8.14 -14.21
CA ILE A 11 5.65 8.11 -13.90
C ILE A 11 6.43 7.13 -14.79
N GLY A 12 5.73 6.20 -15.43
CA GLY A 12 6.33 5.27 -16.39
C GLY A 12 6.81 5.94 -17.68
N TYR A 13 6.45 7.21 -17.92
CA TYR A 13 6.97 7.99 -19.03
C TYR A 13 8.28 8.68 -18.68
N GLU A 14 9.22 8.68 -19.62
CA GLU A 14 10.57 9.20 -19.40
C GLU A 14 10.61 10.70 -19.05
N TRP A 15 9.67 11.48 -19.61
CA TRP A 15 9.57 12.92 -19.42
C TRP A 15 8.95 13.34 -18.08
N LEU A 16 8.38 12.39 -17.31
CA LEU A 16 7.81 12.67 -16.00
C LEU A 16 8.69 12.06 -14.90
N HIS A 17 9.07 12.91 -13.93
CA HIS A 17 9.92 12.49 -12.80
C HIS A 17 9.11 12.17 -11.56
N TYR A 18 7.98 12.85 -11.37
CA TYR A 18 7.13 12.75 -10.18
C TYR A 18 5.66 12.88 -10.54
N SER A 19 4.81 12.19 -9.79
CA SER A 19 3.38 12.47 -9.75
C SER A 19 2.91 12.50 -8.30
N VAL A 20 1.85 13.27 -8.05
CA VAL A 20 1.21 13.37 -6.73
C VAL A 20 -0.23 12.89 -6.89
N GLY A 21 -0.67 12.05 -5.96
CA GLY A 21 -2.04 11.59 -5.87
C GLY A 21 -2.55 11.65 -4.44
N VAL A 22 -3.79 11.25 -4.24
CA VAL A 22 -4.40 11.07 -2.91
C VAL A 22 -4.88 9.63 -2.78
N ASP A 23 -4.71 9.06 -1.59
CA ASP A 23 -5.34 7.79 -1.24
C ASP A 23 -6.82 7.98 -0.87
N ASN A 24 -7.63 6.95 -1.10
CA ASN A 24 -9.07 6.89 -0.77
C ASN A 24 -9.99 7.94 -1.39
N GLY A 25 -9.45 8.76 -2.31
CA GLY A 25 -10.16 9.22 -3.49
C GLY A 25 -11.40 10.07 -3.23
N ILE A 26 -11.30 11.10 -2.41
CA ILE A 26 -12.00 12.39 -2.54
C ILE A 26 -11.19 13.44 -1.76
N TRP A 27 -11.18 14.67 -2.23
CA TRP A 27 -10.61 15.80 -1.50
C TRP A 27 -11.17 15.90 -0.06
N THR A 28 -10.30 15.85 0.95
CA THR A 28 -10.48 16.44 2.30
C THR A 28 -11.73 16.03 3.09
N THR A 29 -12.30 14.84 2.87
CA THR A 29 -13.51 14.45 3.62
C THR A 29 -13.28 13.32 4.60
N SER A 30 -12.22 12.52 4.41
CA SER A 30 -11.94 11.41 5.32
C SER A 30 -10.79 11.71 6.27
N SER A 31 -10.94 11.27 7.51
CA SER A 31 -9.84 11.24 8.50
C SER A 31 -8.68 10.29 8.09
N PHE A 32 -8.76 9.71 6.89
CA PHE A 32 -7.86 8.69 6.34
C PHE A 32 -7.21 9.11 5.01
N ASP A 33 -7.52 10.31 4.51
CA ASP A 33 -6.98 10.82 3.24
C ASP A 33 -5.49 11.17 3.45
N ASN A 34 -4.62 10.56 2.63
CA ASN A 34 -3.18 10.80 2.66
C ASN A 34 -2.67 11.18 1.28
N THR A 35 -1.75 12.15 1.23
CA THR A 35 -1.03 12.49 -0.01
C THR A 35 -0.06 11.37 -0.36
N ARG A 36 -0.10 10.91 -1.61
CA ARG A 36 0.85 9.94 -2.16
C ARG A 36 1.83 10.62 -3.11
N LEU A 37 3.10 10.35 -2.90
CA LEU A 37 4.18 10.78 -3.78
C LEU A 37 4.69 9.58 -4.57
N PHE A 38 4.87 9.77 -5.87
CA PHE A 38 5.40 8.73 -6.75
C PHE A 38 6.67 9.22 -7.42
N SER A 39 7.67 8.34 -7.47
CA SER A 39 8.89 8.56 -8.23
C SER A 39 9.43 7.24 -8.77
N ARG A 40 10.24 7.32 -9.82
CA ARG A 40 10.93 6.16 -10.42
C ARG A 40 12.17 5.73 -9.64
N SER A 41 12.68 6.53 -8.71
CA SER A 41 13.80 6.13 -7.85
C SER A 41 13.61 6.54 -6.40
N LEU A 42 14.23 5.79 -5.49
CA LEU A 42 14.20 6.10 -4.07
C LEU A 42 14.96 7.38 -3.73
N GLU A 43 16.00 7.74 -4.49
CA GLU A 43 16.72 9.01 -4.34
C GLU A 43 15.80 10.20 -4.66
N ASP A 44 15.16 10.15 -5.83
CA ASP A 44 14.23 11.18 -6.29
C ASP A 44 13.01 11.27 -5.34
N LEU A 45 12.49 10.13 -4.86
CA LEU A 45 11.40 10.09 -3.88
C LEU A 45 11.81 10.72 -2.55
N LEU A 46 13.03 10.45 -2.07
CA LEU A 46 13.56 11.02 -0.83
C LEU A 46 13.69 12.55 -0.95
N ASP A 47 14.24 13.04 -2.05
CA ASP A 47 14.37 14.47 -2.33
C ASP A 47 13.00 15.16 -2.37
N LEU A 48 12.03 14.59 -3.10
CA LEU A 48 10.67 15.13 -3.16
C LEU A 48 10.01 15.14 -1.78
N THR A 49 10.09 14.04 -1.03
CA THR A 49 9.48 13.91 0.31
C THR A 49 10.07 14.93 1.28
N THR A 50 11.40 15.07 1.29
CA THR A 50 12.12 16.06 2.10
C THR A 50 11.63 17.48 1.83
N LYS A 51 11.49 17.84 0.54
CA LYS A 51 11.00 19.16 0.13
C LYS A 51 9.54 19.38 0.48
N THR A 52 8.69 18.36 0.30
CA THR A 52 7.25 18.45 0.61
C THR A 52 6.99 18.59 2.11
N LEU A 53 7.73 17.87 2.95
CA LEU A 53 7.57 17.94 4.40
C LEU A 53 8.24 19.16 5.03
N GLY A 54 9.12 19.86 4.30
CA GLY A 54 9.86 21.02 4.82
C GLY A 54 10.82 20.68 5.96
N HIS A 55 11.17 19.40 6.12
CA HIS A 55 12.09 18.91 7.15
C HIS A 55 13.37 18.43 6.48
N HIS A 56 14.53 18.81 7.03
CA HIS A 56 15.80 18.21 6.61
C HIS A 56 15.90 16.79 7.16
N PRO A 57 16.44 15.82 6.39
CA PRO A 57 16.65 14.48 6.90
C PRO A 57 17.59 14.57 8.10
N GLN A 58 17.12 14.16 9.28
CA GLN A 58 18.03 13.86 10.37
C GLN A 58 18.76 12.55 10.04
N GLU A 59 19.88 12.25 10.71
CA GLU A 59 20.42 10.90 10.63
C GLU A 59 19.32 9.92 11.07
N PRO A 60 18.87 9.01 10.18
CA PRO A 60 17.78 8.11 10.51
C PRO A 60 18.24 7.20 11.64
N LYS A 61 17.43 7.10 12.69
CA LYS A 61 17.64 6.06 13.70
C LYS A 61 17.26 4.73 13.07
N PRO A 62 18.20 3.79 12.90
CA PRO A 62 17.86 2.50 12.31
C PRO A 62 16.84 1.80 13.20
N PRO A 63 15.77 1.20 12.62
CA PRO A 63 14.83 0.43 13.41
C PRO A 63 15.53 -0.76 14.06
N LYS A 64 15.10 -1.11 15.27
CA LYS A 64 15.67 -2.25 16.02
C LYS A 64 15.02 -3.57 15.65
N ARG A 65 13.82 -3.53 15.07
CA ARG A 65 12.97 -4.68 14.78
C ARG A 65 12.42 -4.58 13.36
N VAL A 66 12.41 -5.71 12.67
CA VAL A 66 11.72 -5.87 11.38
C VAL A 66 10.58 -6.84 11.62
N LEU A 67 9.34 -6.36 11.63
CA LEU A 67 8.17 -7.18 11.92
C LEU A 67 7.57 -7.74 10.63
N TYR A 68 7.20 -9.01 10.69
CA TYR A 68 6.61 -9.77 9.61
C TYR A 68 5.25 -10.32 10.07
N PRO A 69 4.13 -9.61 9.80
CA PRO A 69 2.81 -9.94 10.35
C PRO A 69 2.15 -11.10 9.60
N VAL A 70 2.32 -12.32 10.10
CA VAL A 70 1.95 -13.56 9.40
C VAL A 70 0.44 -13.71 9.18
N ASP A 71 -0.38 -13.11 10.02
CA ASP A 71 -1.84 -13.12 9.93
C ASP A 71 -2.40 -12.13 8.90
N MET A 72 -1.55 -11.27 8.32
CA MET A 72 -1.91 -10.33 7.25
C MET A 72 -1.30 -10.73 5.88
N ILE A 73 -0.61 -11.87 5.80
CA ILE A 73 0.10 -12.32 4.61
C ILE A 73 -0.61 -13.55 4.04
N SER A 74 -1.30 -13.34 2.92
CA SER A 74 -1.93 -14.39 2.14
C SER A 74 -1.57 -14.19 0.68
N VAL A 75 -0.41 -14.71 0.28
CA VAL A 75 0.15 -14.47 -1.05
C VAL A 75 0.59 -15.75 -1.74
N ASP A 76 0.79 -15.66 -3.04
CA ASP A 76 1.34 -16.76 -3.84
C ASP A 76 2.86 -16.92 -3.62
N GLU A 77 3.40 -18.05 -4.06
CA GLU A 77 4.81 -18.43 -3.85
C GLU A 77 5.80 -17.38 -4.38
N THR A 78 5.48 -16.73 -5.50
CA THR A 78 6.32 -15.70 -6.12
C THR A 78 6.45 -14.47 -5.21
N GLN A 79 5.32 -14.01 -4.68
CA GLN A 79 5.28 -12.88 -3.75
C GLN A 79 5.90 -13.25 -2.40
N GLN A 80 5.73 -14.50 -1.95
CA GLN A 80 6.34 -15.01 -0.72
C GLN A 80 7.87 -15.00 -0.83
N GLU A 81 8.44 -15.54 -1.91
CA GLU A 81 9.88 -15.52 -2.15
C GLU A 81 10.45 -14.09 -2.25
N ALA A 82 9.67 -13.17 -2.83
CA ALA A 82 10.04 -11.76 -2.89
C ALA A 82 10.05 -11.11 -1.49
N LEU A 83 9.02 -11.36 -0.68
CA LEU A 83 8.98 -10.91 0.71
C LEU A 83 10.18 -11.43 1.49
N ASP A 84 10.46 -12.73 1.42
CA ASP A 84 11.58 -13.36 2.13
C ASP A 84 12.93 -12.77 1.69
N SER A 85 13.13 -12.58 0.37
CA SER A 85 14.34 -11.95 -0.18
C SER A 85 14.51 -10.50 0.28
N PHE A 86 13.41 -9.74 0.37
CA PHE A 86 13.45 -8.35 0.82
C PHE A 86 13.72 -8.26 2.32
N VAL A 87 13.04 -9.09 3.12
CA VAL A 87 13.29 -9.20 4.57
C VAL A 87 14.75 -9.60 4.83
N SER A 88 15.29 -10.59 4.11
CA SER A 88 16.71 -10.95 4.20
C SER A 88 17.64 -9.77 3.94
N THR A 89 17.35 -8.96 2.92
CA THR A 89 18.12 -7.76 2.61
C THR A 89 18.12 -6.76 3.77
N LEU A 90 16.97 -6.56 4.42
CA LEU A 90 16.86 -5.68 5.59
C LEU A 90 17.60 -6.25 6.81
N GLN A 91 17.49 -7.56 7.07
CA GLN A 91 18.20 -8.23 8.16
C GLN A 91 19.72 -8.08 8.01
N ASP A 92 20.24 -8.34 6.81
CA ASP A 92 21.68 -8.23 6.52
C ASP A 92 22.19 -6.80 6.67
N PHE A 93 21.38 -5.81 6.28
CA PHE A 93 21.72 -4.39 6.40
C PHE A 93 21.69 -3.89 7.84
N LEU A 94 20.65 -4.25 8.60
CA LEU A 94 20.43 -3.79 9.97
C LEU A 94 21.20 -4.60 11.02
N GLY A 95 21.61 -5.82 10.69
CA GLY A 95 22.19 -6.76 11.65
C GLY A 95 21.18 -7.27 12.68
N VAL A 96 19.89 -7.29 12.34
CA VAL A 96 18.78 -7.76 13.20
C VAL A 96 18.07 -8.92 12.54
N GLN A 97 17.46 -9.80 13.33
CA GLN A 97 16.58 -10.84 12.81
C GLN A 97 15.15 -10.29 12.71
N ALA A 98 14.44 -10.69 11.66
CA ALA A 98 13.04 -10.38 11.49
C ALA A 98 12.19 -11.20 12.45
N GLU A 99 11.18 -10.56 13.01
CA GLU A 99 10.28 -11.15 13.99
C GLU A 99 8.95 -11.46 13.31
N SER A 100 8.59 -12.73 13.25
CA SER A 100 7.23 -13.12 12.88
C SER A 100 6.27 -12.72 14.00
N ILE A 101 5.22 -12.00 13.66
CA ILE A 101 4.20 -11.53 14.61
C ILE A 101 2.82 -11.92 14.11
N ASN A 102 1.93 -12.32 15.02
CA ASN A 102 0.52 -12.51 14.73
C ASN A 102 -0.25 -11.40 15.46
N ILE A 103 -0.74 -10.40 14.74
CA ILE A 103 -1.33 -9.19 15.32
C ILE A 103 -2.62 -9.55 16.06
N GLY A 104 -3.46 -10.44 15.50
CA GLY A 104 -4.65 -10.95 16.18
C GLY A 104 -4.34 -11.67 17.49
N ALA A 105 -3.24 -12.42 17.57
CA ALA A 105 -2.81 -13.07 18.80
C ALA A 105 -2.36 -12.05 19.85
N VAL A 106 -1.60 -11.02 19.45
CA VAL A 106 -1.20 -9.92 20.37
C VAL A 106 -2.42 -9.17 20.88
N TRP A 107 -3.45 -8.98 20.04
CA TRP A 107 -4.74 -8.40 20.46
C TRP A 107 -5.44 -9.27 21.49
N ALA A 108 -5.48 -10.59 21.29
CA ALA A 108 -6.11 -11.50 22.23
C ALA A 108 -5.38 -11.55 23.59
N GLU A 109 -4.06 -11.41 23.59
CA GLU A 109 -3.25 -11.37 24.83
C GLU A 109 -3.38 -10.05 25.58
N ASN A 110 -3.49 -8.92 24.85
CA ASN A 110 -3.53 -7.58 25.42
C ASN A 110 -4.65 -6.74 24.77
N PRO A 111 -5.93 -7.08 24.94
CA PRO A 111 -7.03 -6.37 24.26
C PRO A 111 -7.15 -4.93 24.81
N PRO A 112 -7.48 -3.94 23.96
CA PRO A 112 -7.64 -2.58 24.44
C PRO A 112 -8.94 -2.39 25.23
N ASP A 113 -8.92 -1.42 26.14
CA ASP A 113 -10.10 -0.98 26.88
C ASP A 113 -11.23 -0.59 25.91
N GLY A 114 -12.38 -1.24 26.05
CA GLY A 114 -13.56 -0.99 25.20
C GLY A 114 -13.74 -1.97 24.04
N ALA A 115 -12.84 -2.94 23.83
CA ALA A 115 -13.01 -4.02 22.86
C ALA A 115 -14.00 -5.12 23.29
N SER A 116 -14.48 -5.12 24.54
CA SER A 116 -15.50 -6.06 25.07
C SER A 116 -15.21 -7.54 24.77
N ASP A 117 -13.95 -7.96 24.91
CA ASP A 117 -13.45 -9.31 24.59
C ASP A 117 -13.67 -9.77 23.13
N GLU A 118 -13.97 -8.85 22.21
CA GLU A 118 -14.11 -9.15 20.78
C GLU A 118 -12.75 -9.49 20.16
N ASP A 119 -12.74 -10.48 19.25
CA ASP A 119 -11.62 -10.72 18.34
C ASP A 119 -11.33 -9.46 17.50
N MET A 120 -10.06 -9.24 17.14
CA MET A 120 -9.61 -8.04 16.42
C MET A 120 -10.39 -7.81 15.12
N GLN A 121 -10.58 -8.84 14.29
CA GLN A 121 -11.27 -8.70 13.01
C GLN A 121 -12.78 -8.53 13.21
N ALA A 122 -13.35 -9.13 14.26
CA ALA A 122 -14.75 -8.90 14.62
C ALA A 122 -14.99 -7.46 15.09
N TYR A 123 -14.12 -6.95 15.98
CA TYR A 123 -14.18 -5.58 16.48
C TYR A 123 -14.07 -4.54 15.35
N MET A 124 -13.16 -4.80 14.40
CA MET A 124 -12.90 -3.93 13.25
C MET A 124 -13.78 -4.20 12.03
N ARG A 125 -14.66 -5.20 12.06
CA ARG A 125 -15.37 -5.72 10.88
C ARG A 125 -15.99 -4.66 9.99
N HIS A 126 -16.70 -3.71 10.59
CA HIS A 126 -17.42 -2.66 9.85
C HIS A 126 -16.75 -1.30 9.92
N ALA A 127 -15.87 -1.08 10.90
CA ALA A 127 -15.45 0.27 11.25
C ALA A 127 -14.73 0.99 10.10
N PRO A 128 -13.73 0.40 9.43
CA PRO A 128 -13.03 1.07 8.32
C PRO A 128 -13.94 1.41 7.13
N PHE A 129 -14.74 0.46 6.65
CA PHE A 129 -15.59 0.69 5.47
C PHE A 129 -16.75 1.63 5.77
N ARG A 130 -17.41 1.47 6.92
CA ARG A 130 -18.60 2.25 7.28
C ARG A 130 -18.24 3.69 7.66
N SER A 131 -17.09 3.93 8.32
CA SER A 131 -16.60 5.29 8.57
C SER A 131 -16.35 6.04 7.26
N TRP A 132 -15.63 5.42 6.33
CA TRP A 132 -15.37 5.97 4.99
C TRP A 132 -16.68 6.18 4.21
N CYS A 133 -17.61 5.22 4.27
CA CYS A 133 -18.88 5.32 3.55
C CYS A 133 -19.68 6.57 3.91
N TYR A 134 -19.76 6.91 5.20
CA TYR A 134 -20.49 8.09 5.65
C TYR A 134 -19.92 9.36 5.01
N GLU A 135 -18.60 9.57 5.13
CA GLU A 135 -17.90 10.72 4.56
C GLU A 135 -18.01 10.73 3.03
N TYR A 136 -17.78 9.59 2.38
CA TYR A 136 -17.87 9.41 0.93
C TYR A 136 -19.26 9.79 0.39
N TYR A 137 -20.32 9.30 1.00
CA TYR A 137 -21.67 9.61 0.54
C TYR A 137 -22.00 11.09 0.74
N GLN A 138 -21.68 11.64 1.92
CA GLN A 138 -21.94 13.05 2.26
C GLN A 138 -21.17 14.02 1.35
N ALA A 139 -19.96 13.66 0.91
CA ALA A 139 -19.14 14.49 0.02
C ALA A 139 -19.84 14.86 -1.31
N PHE A 140 -20.83 14.06 -1.75
CA PHE A 140 -21.59 14.33 -2.97
C PHE A 140 -22.96 14.98 -2.74
N ASP A 141 -23.32 15.33 -1.51
CA ASP A 141 -24.66 15.89 -1.21
C ASP A 141 -24.92 17.20 -1.95
N GLU A 142 -23.97 18.14 -1.89
CA GLU A 142 -24.10 19.42 -2.58
C GLU A 142 -24.16 19.23 -4.11
N PHE A 143 -23.32 18.34 -4.65
CA PHE A 143 -23.35 18.02 -6.07
C PHE A 143 -24.71 17.46 -6.51
N ARG A 144 -25.22 16.43 -5.82
CA ARG A 144 -26.51 15.82 -6.14
C ARG A 144 -27.65 16.82 -6.00
N HIS A 145 -27.63 17.64 -4.95
CA HIS A 145 -28.65 18.66 -4.71
C HIS A 145 -28.66 19.72 -5.82
N SER A 146 -27.50 20.31 -6.11
CA SER A 146 -27.38 21.35 -7.14
C SER A 146 -27.66 20.82 -8.55
N TYR A 147 -27.28 19.58 -8.86
CA TYR A 147 -27.56 18.94 -10.14
C TYR A 147 -29.07 18.76 -10.35
N ARG A 148 -29.78 18.25 -9.33
CA ARG A 148 -31.25 18.10 -9.37
C ARG A 148 -31.95 19.44 -9.58
N GLN A 149 -31.53 20.48 -8.84
CA GLN A 149 -32.13 21.81 -8.99
C GLN A 149 -31.98 22.36 -10.41
N LYS A 150 -30.80 22.22 -11.02
CA LYS A 150 -30.50 22.78 -12.35
C LYS A 150 -31.08 21.98 -13.50
N THR A 151 -31.12 20.65 -13.37
CA THR A 151 -31.42 19.76 -14.51
C THR A 151 -32.74 19.01 -14.38
N GLN A 152 -33.40 19.07 -13.22
CA GLN A 152 -34.64 18.36 -12.91
C GLN A 152 -34.55 16.83 -13.10
N LYS A 153 -33.34 16.27 -12.98
CA LYS A 153 -33.05 14.84 -13.01
C LYS A 153 -31.89 14.49 -12.06
N GLU A 154 -31.73 13.20 -11.77
CA GLU A 154 -30.56 12.70 -11.04
C GLU A 154 -29.30 12.71 -11.93
N PRO A 155 -28.10 12.88 -11.34
CA PRO A 155 -26.86 12.76 -12.10
C PRO A 155 -26.67 11.32 -12.60
N PHE A 156 -26.09 11.20 -13.79
CA PHE A 156 -25.57 9.91 -14.24
C PHE A 156 -24.34 9.56 -13.41
N THR A 157 -24.32 8.34 -12.90
CA THR A 157 -23.24 7.82 -12.07
C THR A 157 -22.72 6.54 -12.71
N GLU A 158 -21.40 6.41 -12.83
CA GLU A 158 -20.75 5.18 -13.28
C GLU A 158 -21.06 4.03 -12.29
N SER A 159 -20.97 2.78 -12.75
CA SER A 159 -21.39 1.60 -11.99
C SER A 159 -20.71 1.47 -10.62
N THR A 160 -19.44 1.85 -10.50
CA THR A 160 -18.68 1.71 -9.25
C THR A 160 -19.07 2.76 -8.21
N PRO A 161 -19.06 4.08 -8.49
CA PRO A 161 -19.57 5.07 -7.54
C PRO A 161 -21.06 4.85 -7.21
N GLN A 162 -21.87 4.38 -8.17
CA GLN A 162 -23.29 4.07 -7.91
C GLN A 162 -23.43 2.93 -6.89
N PHE A 163 -22.64 1.85 -7.05
CA PHE A 163 -22.59 0.76 -6.07
C PHE A 163 -22.25 1.27 -4.67
N PHE A 164 -21.21 2.10 -4.54
CA PHE A 164 -20.83 2.64 -3.24
C PHE A 164 -21.88 3.59 -2.69
N TRP A 165 -22.50 4.46 -3.49
CA TRP A 165 -23.60 5.30 -3.02
C TRP A 165 -24.76 4.46 -2.48
N ASP A 166 -25.14 3.38 -3.16
CA ASP A 166 -26.22 2.50 -2.72
C ASP A 166 -25.91 1.78 -1.41
N LYS A 167 -24.65 1.45 -1.15
CA LYS A 167 -24.21 0.87 0.13
C LYS A 167 -24.09 1.91 1.23
N CYS A 168 -23.47 3.05 0.93
CA CYS A 168 -23.09 4.05 1.92
C CYS A 168 -24.24 4.96 2.36
N LYS A 169 -25.29 5.12 1.55
CA LYS A 169 -26.46 5.97 1.90
C LYS A 169 -27.19 5.57 3.18
N ALA A 170 -27.04 4.31 3.61
CA ALA A 170 -27.71 3.79 4.80
C ALA A 170 -26.93 4.08 6.10
N THR A 171 -25.66 4.47 6.01
CA THR A 171 -24.83 4.72 7.18
C THR A 171 -25.29 5.98 7.91
N THR A 172 -25.60 5.84 9.20
CA THR A 172 -26.01 6.96 10.04
C THR A 172 -24.82 7.70 10.66
N GLU A 173 -25.02 8.95 11.05
CA GLU A 173 -24.01 9.73 11.78
C GLU A 173 -23.62 9.06 13.11
N THR A 174 -24.56 8.39 13.77
CA THR A 174 -24.27 7.69 15.04
C THR A 174 -23.37 6.49 14.83
N GLU A 175 -23.61 5.69 13.79
CA GLU A 175 -22.71 4.59 13.42
C GLU A 175 -21.33 5.12 13.03
N HIS A 176 -21.27 6.19 12.22
CA HIS A 176 -20.01 6.81 11.83
C HIS A 176 -19.18 7.25 13.06
N ARG A 177 -19.80 7.91 14.05
CA ARG A 177 -19.10 8.28 15.30
C ARG A 177 -18.62 7.06 16.10
N GLN A 178 -19.39 5.97 16.13
CA GLN A 178 -18.99 4.73 16.79
C GLN A 178 -17.79 4.08 16.09
N ASP A 179 -17.79 4.06 14.76
CA ASP A 179 -16.70 3.49 13.96
C ASP A 179 -15.42 4.31 14.09
N LEU A 180 -15.51 5.64 14.04
CA LEU A 180 -14.36 6.51 14.29
C LEU A 180 -13.74 6.25 15.68
N LYS A 181 -14.57 6.03 16.70
CA LYS A 181 -14.08 5.67 18.04
C LYS A 181 -13.37 4.31 18.03
N ARG A 182 -13.90 3.31 17.33
CA ARG A 182 -13.27 1.99 17.21
C ARG A 182 -11.91 2.07 16.51
N LEU A 183 -11.84 2.84 15.43
CA LEU A 183 -10.61 3.08 14.67
C LEU A 183 -9.54 3.76 15.53
N GLU A 184 -9.93 4.74 16.35
CA GLU A 184 -9.01 5.42 17.28
C GLU A 184 -8.48 4.45 18.36
N ILE A 185 -9.36 3.63 18.95
CA ILE A 185 -8.94 2.61 19.93
C ILE A 185 -7.95 1.63 19.30
N TYR A 186 -8.25 1.13 18.10
CA TYR A 186 -7.36 0.22 17.38
C TYR A 186 -6.01 0.89 17.05
N ARG A 187 -6.03 2.14 16.57
CA ARG A 187 -4.83 2.92 16.27
C ARG A 187 -3.95 3.07 17.51
N GLN A 188 -4.52 3.53 18.62
CA GLN A 188 -3.78 3.71 19.87
C GLN A 188 -3.18 2.39 20.35
N TRP A 189 -3.99 1.34 20.39
CA TRP A 189 -3.55 0.00 20.76
C TRP A 189 -2.38 -0.49 19.90
N PHE A 190 -2.44 -0.29 18.58
CA PHE A 190 -1.40 -0.75 17.67
C PHE A 190 -0.08 0.00 17.86
N HIS A 191 -0.14 1.31 18.10
CA HIS A 191 1.04 2.12 18.42
C HIS A 191 1.66 1.73 19.77
N GLU A 192 0.85 1.31 20.74
CA GLU A 192 1.36 0.90 22.06
C GLU A 192 1.97 -0.51 22.04
N ASN A 193 1.42 -1.43 21.23
CA ASN A 193 1.74 -2.86 21.32
C ASN A 193 2.59 -3.40 20.14
N ILE A 194 2.55 -2.75 18.96
CA ILE A 194 3.19 -3.27 17.74
C ILE A 194 4.31 -2.33 17.25
N ILE A 195 3.97 -1.11 16.83
CA ILE A 195 4.93 -0.10 16.33
C ILE A 195 5.03 1.04 17.34
N THR A 196 5.95 0.92 18.28
CA THR A 196 6.12 1.96 19.30
C THR A 196 6.66 3.26 18.69
N PRO A 197 6.22 4.44 19.19
CA PRO A 197 6.59 5.75 18.62
C PRO A 197 8.10 6.07 18.62
N ASN A 198 8.94 5.28 19.28
CA ASN A 198 10.39 5.48 19.35
C ASN A 198 11.15 4.96 18.11
N ALA A 199 10.43 4.65 17.03
CA ALA A 199 10.96 4.05 15.80
C ALA A 199 11.69 2.72 16.00
N ASP A 200 11.20 1.91 16.95
CA ASP A 200 11.82 0.62 17.24
C ASP A 200 11.51 -0.43 16.17
N ALA A 201 10.46 -0.27 15.37
CA ALA A 201 9.99 -1.29 14.44
C ALA A 201 9.52 -0.75 13.09
N ILE A 202 9.74 -1.53 12.04
CA ILE A 202 9.06 -1.40 10.74
C ILE A 202 8.26 -2.67 10.45
N LEU A 203 7.19 -2.57 9.66
CA LEU A 203 6.46 -3.73 9.15
C LEU A 203 6.77 -3.95 7.67
N VAL A 204 6.98 -5.20 7.29
CA VAL A 204 7.11 -5.61 5.88
C VAL A 204 5.87 -6.41 5.48
N LEU A 205 5.17 -5.92 4.47
CA LEU A 205 3.91 -6.45 3.98
C LEU A 205 3.95 -6.70 2.47
N PRO A 206 3.08 -7.56 1.93
CA PRO A 206 2.90 -7.69 0.49
C PRO A 206 2.42 -6.37 -0.14
N CYS A 207 2.71 -6.23 -1.44
CA CYS A 207 2.29 -5.09 -2.24
C CYS A 207 1.79 -5.61 -3.59
N GLY A 208 0.47 -5.50 -3.80
CA GLY A 208 -0.18 -5.95 -5.03
C GLY A 208 -0.33 -7.48 -5.12
N LYS A 209 -0.75 -7.93 -6.31
CA LYS A 209 -0.95 -9.35 -6.63
C LYS A 209 0.13 -9.77 -7.64
N SER A 210 0.88 -10.82 -7.34
CA SER A 210 1.95 -11.29 -8.23
C SER A 210 1.54 -12.49 -9.09
N PHE A 211 0.54 -13.27 -8.65
CA PHE A 211 0.04 -14.45 -9.37
C PHE A 211 -0.61 -14.17 -10.73
N ARG A 212 -1.03 -12.93 -11.01
CA ARG A 212 -1.73 -12.60 -12.26
C ARG A 212 -1.48 -11.16 -12.71
N VAL A 213 -1.16 -11.02 -13.99
CA VAL A 213 -1.15 -9.73 -14.67
C VAL A 213 -2.58 -9.33 -15.03
N GLU A 214 -3.03 -8.18 -14.54
CA GLU A 214 -4.33 -7.60 -14.89
C GLU A 214 -4.20 -6.83 -16.20
N HIS A 215 -4.75 -7.38 -17.29
CA HIS A 215 -4.73 -6.72 -18.59
C HIS A 215 -5.88 -5.74 -18.75
N ARG A 216 -5.63 -4.63 -19.47
CA ARG A 216 -6.62 -3.54 -19.65
C ARG A 216 -7.79 -3.87 -20.57
N ASP A 217 -7.68 -4.93 -21.36
CA ASP A 217 -8.74 -5.45 -22.22
C ASP A 217 -9.67 -6.43 -21.49
N GLU A 218 -9.40 -6.74 -20.23
CA GLU A 218 -10.28 -7.56 -19.40
C GLU A 218 -11.40 -6.72 -18.78
N ALA A 219 -12.56 -7.35 -18.60
CA ALA A 219 -13.66 -6.73 -17.89
C ALA A 219 -13.23 -6.39 -16.46
N VAL A 220 -13.51 -5.16 -16.04
CA VAL A 220 -13.26 -4.73 -14.66
C VAL A 220 -14.14 -5.56 -13.74
N ALA A 221 -13.54 -6.17 -12.72
CA ALA A 221 -14.28 -6.92 -11.72
C ALA A 221 -15.33 -6.03 -11.03
N PRO A 222 -16.51 -6.56 -10.68
CA PRO A 222 -17.50 -5.81 -9.92
C PRO A 222 -16.90 -5.27 -8.61
N PRO A 223 -17.30 -4.06 -8.18
CA PRO A 223 -16.84 -3.52 -6.91
C PRO A 223 -17.28 -4.40 -5.75
N THR A 224 -16.42 -4.52 -4.74
CA THR A 224 -16.69 -5.28 -3.52
C THR A 224 -16.60 -4.35 -2.31
N ILE A 225 -17.29 -4.73 -1.23
CA ILE A 225 -17.07 -4.14 0.08
C ILE A 225 -15.94 -4.89 0.77
N TYR A 226 -15.15 -4.19 1.59
CA TYR A 226 -14.15 -4.81 2.44
C TYR A 226 -14.65 -4.84 3.88
N GLU A 227 -14.25 -5.87 4.63
CA GLU A 227 -14.53 -6.00 6.07
C GLU A 227 -13.21 -6.14 6.81
N GLY A 228 -13.15 -5.62 8.04
CA GLY A 228 -12.00 -5.75 8.93
C GLY A 228 -10.80 -4.92 8.48
N VAL A 229 -9.60 -5.36 8.89
CA VAL A 229 -8.32 -4.70 8.59
C VAL A 229 -7.41 -5.63 7.82
N GLY A 230 -6.96 -5.16 6.65
CA GLY A 230 -5.99 -5.83 5.79
C GLY A 230 -4.77 -4.95 5.50
N PRO A 231 -3.72 -5.52 4.87
CA PRO A 231 -2.48 -4.81 4.57
C PRO A 231 -2.68 -3.56 3.71
N GLU A 232 -3.72 -3.52 2.88
CA GLU A 232 -3.99 -2.42 1.93
C GLU A 232 -4.45 -1.13 2.62
N ILE A 233 -5.11 -1.24 3.78
CA ILE A 233 -5.70 -0.09 4.50
C ILE A 233 -5.03 0.19 5.85
N LEU A 234 -4.10 -0.67 6.27
CA LEU A 234 -3.49 -0.61 7.59
C LEU A 234 -2.81 0.73 7.84
N ALA A 235 -1.96 1.19 6.91
CA ALA A 235 -1.25 2.46 7.06
C ALA A 235 -2.19 3.66 7.22
N SER A 236 -3.27 3.69 6.43
CA SER A 236 -4.28 4.75 6.44
C SER A 236 -5.07 4.77 7.75
N ILE A 237 -5.40 3.60 8.31
CA ILE A 237 -6.03 3.49 9.63
C ILE A 237 -5.07 3.99 10.72
N LEU A 238 -3.81 3.58 10.67
CA LEU A 238 -2.82 3.88 11.70
C LEU A 238 -2.29 5.31 11.64
N GLY A 239 -2.43 6.00 10.51
CA GLY A 239 -1.89 7.35 10.28
C GLY A 239 -0.37 7.37 10.23
N VAL A 240 0.22 6.39 9.53
CA VAL A 240 1.67 6.13 9.47
C VAL A 240 2.19 6.12 8.03
N PRO A 241 3.49 6.41 7.83
CA PRO A 241 4.09 6.38 6.50
C PRO A 241 4.10 4.95 5.92
N HIS A 242 3.80 4.87 4.63
CA HIS A 242 3.80 3.64 3.83
C HIS A 242 4.62 3.85 2.57
N LEU A 243 5.58 2.96 2.36
CA LEU A 243 6.45 2.94 1.20
C LEU A 243 6.23 1.63 0.42
N ALA A 244 5.71 1.74 -0.80
CA ALA A 244 5.63 0.64 -1.74
C ALA A 244 6.86 0.68 -2.68
N VAL A 245 7.67 -0.39 -2.69
CA VAL A 245 8.93 -0.46 -3.45
C VAL A 245 8.93 -1.64 -4.39
N PRO A 246 8.90 -1.40 -5.71
CA PRO A 246 9.34 -2.39 -6.68
C PRO A 246 10.84 -2.62 -6.52
N PHE A 247 11.27 -3.87 -6.39
CA PHE A 247 12.70 -4.22 -6.25
C PHE A 247 13.11 -5.44 -7.08
N SER A 248 12.14 -6.14 -7.68
CA SER A 248 12.35 -7.26 -8.58
C SER A 248 11.26 -7.34 -9.64
N GLN A 249 11.38 -8.31 -10.55
CA GLN A 249 10.39 -8.55 -11.60
C GLN A 249 10.38 -10.02 -12.01
N VAL A 250 9.24 -10.48 -12.52
CA VAL A 250 9.02 -11.87 -12.92
C VAL A 250 8.57 -11.95 -14.37
N PRO A 251 9.14 -12.86 -15.18
CA PRO A 251 8.63 -13.09 -16.52
C PRO A 251 7.25 -13.72 -16.51
N TYR A 252 6.43 -13.36 -17.50
CA TYR A 252 5.15 -14.00 -17.80
C TYR A 252 4.94 -14.03 -19.32
N GLU A 253 4.20 -15.02 -19.82
CA GLU A 253 3.85 -15.06 -21.23
C GLU A 253 2.67 -14.13 -21.53
N SER A 254 2.92 -13.07 -22.30
CA SER A 254 1.89 -12.08 -22.61
C SER A 254 1.01 -12.55 -23.76
N ARG A 255 -0.28 -12.77 -23.47
CA ARG A 255 -1.28 -13.06 -24.51
C ARG A 255 -1.51 -11.88 -25.48
N ILE A 256 -1.12 -10.67 -25.09
CA ILE A 256 -1.30 -9.46 -25.89
C ILE A 256 -0.17 -9.30 -26.90
N SER A 257 1.09 -9.45 -26.46
CA SER A 257 2.24 -9.25 -27.33
C SER A 257 2.80 -10.54 -27.94
N GLY A 258 2.35 -11.71 -27.47
CA GLY A 258 2.80 -13.02 -27.95
C GLY A 258 4.24 -13.36 -27.58
N ARG A 259 4.81 -12.71 -26.55
CA ARG A 259 6.18 -12.90 -26.07
C ARG A 259 6.24 -12.81 -24.55
N THR A 260 7.34 -13.27 -23.98
CA THR A 260 7.64 -13.10 -22.56
C THR A 260 7.70 -11.62 -22.19
N GLU A 261 6.92 -11.16 -21.23
CA GLU A 261 7.00 -9.81 -20.65
C GLU A 261 7.35 -9.91 -19.16
N TYR A 262 7.57 -8.76 -18.50
CA TYR A 262 8.01 -8.75 -17.10
C TYR A 262 7.05 -7.93 -16.24
N GLN A 263 6.53 -8.56 -15.18
CA GLN A 263 5.71 -7.91 -14.17
C GLN A 263 6.60 -7.53 -12.99
N THR A 264 6.52 -6.29 -12.52
CA THR A 264 7.23 -5.87 -11.31
C THR A 264 6.64 -6.55 -10.08
N VAL A 265 7.51 -6.93 -9.16
CA VAL A 265 7.15 -7.41 -7.83
C VAL A 265 7.50 -6.33 -6.82
N CYS A 266 6.54 -6.02 -5.97
CA CYS A 266 6.59 -4.92 -5.01
C CYS A 266 6.49 -5.46 -3.59
N VAL A 267 7.04 -4.71 -2.65
CA VAL A 267 6.86 -4.91 -1.21
C VAL A 267 6.45 -3.60 -0.55
N SER A 268 5.67 -3.71 0.51
CA SER A 268 5.22 -2.59 1.34
C SER A 268 6.07 -2.53 2.60
N VAL A 269 6.56 -1.35 2.95
CA VAL A 269 7.20 -1.05 4.23
C VAL A 269 6.36 0.00 4.95
N ILE A 270 5.92 -0.30 6.16
CA ILE A 270 5.22 0.65 7.04
C ILE A 270 6.18 1.04 8.17
N GLY A 271 6.35 2.35 8.34
CA GLY A 271 7.16 2.92 9.41
C GLY A 271 6.32 3.45 10.58
N PRO A 272 6.96 3.83 11.68
CA PRO A 272 6.33 4.61 12.75
C PRO A 272 5.91 6.00 12.26
N GLN A 273 5.06 6.69 13.04
CA GLN A 273 4.60 8.02 12.68
C GLN A 273 5.79 8.99 12.47
N ARG A 274 5.73 9.80 11.40
CA ARG A 274 6.76 10.80 11.02
C ARG A 274 8.12 10.25 10.59
N SER A 275 8.20 8.98 10.19
CA SER A 275 9.44 8.37 9.67
C SER A 275 9.47 8.27 8.14
N ASP A 276 8.74 9.13 7.43
CA ASP A 276 8.59 9.10 5.97
C ASP A 276 9.96 9.08 5.26
N THR A 277 10.85 10.01 5.61
CA THR A 277 12.21 10.07 5.05
C THR A 277 13.07 8.90 5.52
N ASP A 278 12.89 8.45 6.76
CA ASP A 278 13.70 7.40 7.37
C ASP A 278 13.47 6.05 6.69
N ILE A 279 12.22 5.68 6.39
CA ILE A 279 11.92 4.42 5.70
C ILE A 279 12.39 4.44 4.25
N ILE A 280 12.32 5.58 3.56
CA ILE A 280 12.84 5.72 2.19
C ILE A 280 14.37 5.56 2.21
N GLN A 281 15.04 6.27 3.12
CA GLN A 281 16.49 6.21 3.25
C GLN A 281 16.98 4.81 3.67
N LEU A 282 16.31 4.18 4.63
CA LEU A 282 16.60 2.81 5.07
C LEU A 282 16.53 1.82 3.91
N VAL A 283 15.39 1.78 3.20
CA VAL A 283 15.20 0.83 2.10
C VAL A 283 16.20 1.11 0.99
N LYS A 284 16.44 2.39 0.66
CA LYS A 284 17.45 2.77 -0.33
C LYS A 284 18.84 2.23 0.02
N GLN A 285 19.32 2.48 1.23
CA GLN A 285 20.64 2.06 1.68
C GLN A 285 20.76 0.52 1.74
N ALA A 286 19.72 -0.17 2.20
CA ALA A 286 19.68 -1.63 2.24
C ALA A 286 19.77 -2.25 0.84
N LEU A 287 19.00 -1.73 -0.12
CA LEU A 287 19.04 -2.19 -1.51
C LEU A 287 20.40 -1.87 -2.16
N GLU A 288 20.95 -0.68 -1.96
CA GLU A 288 22.28 -0.30 -2.47
C GLU A 288 23.38 -1.22 -1.92
N LYS A 289 23.33 -1.52 -0.61
CA LYS A 289 24.27 -2.44 0.05
C LYS A 289 24.18 -3.86 -0.51
N ALA A 290 22.98 -4.30 -0.87
CA ALA A 290 22.73 -5.60 -1.49
C ALA A 290 22.95 -5.60 -3.02
N HIS A 291 23.42 -4.49 -3.60
CA HIS A 291 23.58 -4.30 -5.06
C HIS A 291 22.27 -4.48 -5.85
N ILE A 292 21.13 -4.16 -5.22
CA ILE A 292 19.81 -4.15 -5.84
C ILE A 292 19.50 -2.75 -6.35
N GLY A 293 18.92 -2.66 -7.55
CA GLY A 293 18.58 -1.39 -8.18
C GLY A 293 17.51 -0.62 -7.39
N THR A 294 17.76 0.66 -7.11
CA THR A 294 16.85 1.58 -6.42
C THR A 294 16.07 2.48 -7.36
N ARG A 295 16.15 2.21 -8.68
CA ARG A 295 15.46 2.92 -9.76
C ARG A 295 14.81 1.92 -10.70
N VAL A 296 13.54 2.16 -11.02
CA VAL A 296 12.84 1.45 -12.10
C VAL A 296 13.12 2.12 -13.45
N LYS A 297 13.37 1.30 -14.47
CA LYS A 297 13.47 1.76 -15.86
C LYS A 297 12.08 1.90 -16.49
N THR A 298 12.01 2.72 -17.53
CA THR A 298 10.83 2.85 -18.39
C THR A 298 10.81 1.73 -19.44
N GLY A 299 9.63 1.44 -19.99
CA GLY A 299 9.45 0.43 -21.03
C GLY A 299 9.20 -0.99 -20.48
N ARG A 300 9.61 -2.01 -21.24
CA ARG A 300 9.25 -3.43 -21.00
C ARG A 300 9.92 -4.05 -19.77
N ILE A 301 11.03 -3.48 -19.30
CA ILE A 301 11.91 -4.10 -18.31
C ILE A 301 12.23 -3.06 -17.25
N ALA A 302 11.73 -3.23 -16.03
CA ALA A 302 11.96 -2.32 -14.92
C ALA A 302 13.38 -2.46 -14.33
N PHE A 303 13.92 -3.69 -14.32
CA PHE A 303 15.23 -4.04 -13.79
C PHE A 303 16.08 -4.82 -14.81
N PRO A 304 17.38 -4.54 -14.98
CA PRO A 304 18.24 -5.23 -15.94
C PRO A 304 18.23 -6.76 -15.78
N LEU A 305 18.02 -7.51 -16.87
CA LEU A 305 17.86 -8.97 -16.83
C LEU A 305 19.10 -9.74 -16.36
N ARG A 306 20.30 -9.27 -16.75
CA ARG A 306 21.58 -9.94 -16.42
C ARG A 306 21.88 -10.00 -14.91
N ASN A 307 21.24 -9.14 -14.11
CA ASN A 307 21.47 -8.99 -12.66
C ASN A 307 20.15 -8.93 -11.87
N GLY A 308 19.02 -9.31 -12.46
CA GLY A 308 17.72 -9.30 -11.79
C GLY A 308 17.63 -10.43 -10.77
N ARG A 309 17.18 -10.16 -9.54
CA ARG A 309 16.72 -11.23 -8.65
C ARG A 309 15.38 -11.73 -9.15
N TYR A 310 15.37 -12.94 -9.66
CA TYR A 310 14.15 -13.68 -9.96
C TYR A 310 13.82 -14.55 -8.75
N PRO A 311 12.54 -14.63 -8.34
CA PRO A 311 12.04 -15.72 -7.52
C PRO A 311 12.55 -17.05 -8.09
N LYS A 312 13.03 -17.94 -7.21
CA LYS A 312 13.73 -19.18 -7.59
C LYS A 312 12.84 -20.10 -8.41
N THR A 313 11.53 -19.94 -8.25
CA THR A 313 10.46 -20.72 -8.88
C THR A 313 10.14 -20.30 -10.32
N VAL A 314 10.70 -19.18 -10.79
CA VAL A 314 10.35 -18.62 -12.11
C VAL A 314 11.48 -18.90 -13.13
N PRO A 315 11.16 -19.28 -14.39
CA PRO A 315 12.16 -19.50 -15.42
C PRO A 315 13.10 -18.29 -15.56
N GLN A 316 14.40 -18.55 -15.47
CA GLN A 316 15.42 -17.52 -15.67
C GLN A 316 15.32 -16.98 -17.11
N PRO A 317 15.58 -15.67 -17.33
CA PRO A 317 15.66 -15.14 -18.68
C PRO A 317 16.71 -15.91 -19.50
N PRO A 318 16.49 -16.12 -20.81
CA PRO A 318 17.52 -16.69 -21.67
C PRO A 318 18.78 -15.83 -21.62
N SER A 319 19.95 -16.46 -21.58
CA SER A 319 21.21 -15.75 -21.76
C SER A 319 21.26 -15.19 -23.18
N LEU A 320 21.66 -13.93 -23.32
CA LEU A 320 21.87 -13.22 -24.59
C LEU A 320 22.86 -13.89 -25.57
N SER A 321 23.33 -15.11 -25.30
CA SER A 321 24.07 -15.93 -26.26
C SER A 321 23.19 -16.55 -27.34
N ASP A 322 21.86 -16.57 -27.15
CA ASP A 322 20.94 -17.32 -28.03
C ASP A 322 20.10 -16.42 -28.96
N GLU A 323 20.35 -15.11 -28.97
CA GLU A 323 19.85 -14.18 -29.99
C GLU A 323 21.02 -13.38 -30.57
N LEU A 324 21.70 -13.98 -31.54
CA LEU A 324 22.48 -13.31 -32.58
C LEU A 324 21.83 -13.55 -33.93
#